data_AF-A0A476WPI3-F1
#
_entry.id   AF-A0A476WPI3-F1
#
_cell.length_a   1.000
_cell.length_b   1.000
_cell.length_c   1.000
_cell.angle_alpha   90.00
_cell.angle_beta   90.00
_cell.angle_gamma   90.00
#
_symmetry.space_group_name_H-M   'P 1'
#
loop_
_entity.id
_entity.type
_entity.pdbx_description
1 polymer ?
#
loop_
_entity_poly.entity_id
_entity_poly.type
_entity_poly.pdbx_seq_one_letter_code
_entity_poly.pdbx_strand_id
1 'polypeptide(L)'
;MTTSKRALSIFVLSILLLSILSFCFLYVQANSKVITQKEEIAKMSKDLQNKNEENNTLKERSLQNSDGQDQKNIQLFLDKFFGKIQNYTEKTYEKRFDGLENMANESILKEMKGAGSEAEKASPTIQFENKLTGLTAYQDREKPLHFFVKMELNYQTKTFENKSYFLVEVTLKKQKNSYYMMSYTALGSIQQTTEA
;
A
#
# COMPACT_ATOMS: atom_id res chain seq x y z
N MET A 1 9.99 58.43 -60.23
CA MET A 1 8.96 57.39 -59.96
C MET A 1 9.57 55.99 -59.70
N THR A 2 10.73 55.92 -59.03
CA THR A 2 11.52 54.67 -58.85
C THR A 2 11.81 54.33 -57.38
N THR A 3 11.81 55.31 -56.49
CA THR A 3 12.03 55.17 -55.04
C THR A 3 10.83 54.54 -54.31
N SER A 4 9.60 54.88 -54.69
CA SER A 4 8.37 54.33 -54.09
C SER A 4 8.21 52.81 -54.31
N LYS A 5 8.54 52.30 -55.51
CA LYS A 5 8.46 50.86 -55.81
C LYS A 5 9.51 50.03 -55.05
N ARG A 6 10.72 50.58 -54.85
CA ARG A 6 11.77 49.94 -54.04
C ARG A 6 11.40 49.91 -52.56
N ALA A 7 10.86 51.01 -52.02
CA ALA A 7 10.37 51.06 -50.64
C ALA A 7 9.24 50.06 -50.38
N LEU A 8 8.28 49.94 -51.32
CA LEU A 8 7.20 48.96 -51.25
C LEU A 8 7.72 47.51 -51.31
N SER A 9 8.68 47.23 -52.18
CA SER A 9 9.30 45.90 -52.28
C SER A 9 10.06 45.51 -51.01
N ILE A 10 10.80 46.46 -50.41
CA ILE A 10 11.52 46.23 -49.14
C ILE A 10 10.51 45.99 -48.01
N PHE A 11 9.42 46.75 -47.98
CA PHE A 11 8.36 46.58 -46.99
C PHE A 11 7.70 45.20 -47.08
N VAL A 12 7.34 44.75 -48.30
CA VAL A 12 6.75 43.41 -48.52
C VAL A 12 7.74 42.30 -48.16
N LEU A 13 9.03 42.42 -48.53
CA LEU A 13 10.06 41.44 -48.13
C LEU A 13 10.23 41.40 -46.61
N SER A 14 10.16 42.53 -45.92
CA SER A 14 10.30 42.57 -44.46
C SER A 14 9.15 41.88 -43.73
N ILE A 15 7.92 42.03 -44.24
CA ILE A 15 6.73 41.32 -43.71
C ILE A 15 6.87 39.82 -43.95
N LEU A 16 7.30 39.42 -45.16
CA LEU A 16 7.51 38.02 -45.50
C LEU A 16 8.57 37.39 -44.58
N LEU A 17 9.68 38.09 -44.35
CA LEU A 17 10.74 37.63 -43.46
C LEU A 17 10.22 37.46 -42.01
N LEU A 18 9.49 38.45 -41.48
CA LEU A 18 8.89 38.37 -40.15
C LEU A 18 7.90 37.21 -40.01
N SER A 19 7.10 36.92 -41.05
CA SER A 19 6.20 35.77 -41.05
C SER A 19 6.96 34.44 -41.00
N ILE A 20 8.04 34.30 -41.77
CA ILE A 20 8.86 33.08 -41.80
C ILE A 20 9.52 32.85 -40.42
N LEU A 21 10.11 33.89 -39.82
CA LEU A 21 10.68 33.79 -38.48
C LEU A 21 9.63 33.41 -37.42
N SER A 22 8.42 33.96 -37.51
CA SER A 22 7.32 33.61 -36.60
C SER A 22 6.91 32.14 -36.72
N PHE A 23 6.80 31.62 -37.95
CA PHE A 23 6.52 30.20 -38.20
C PHE A 23 7.65 29.28 -37.70
N CYS A 24 8.91 29.65 -37.91
CA CYS A 24 10.05 28.89 -37.39
C CYS A 24 10.04 28.84 -35.85
N PHE A 25 9.74 29.96 -35.19
CA PHE A 25 9.65 30.02 -33.73
C PHE A 25 8.52 29.12 -33.19
N LEU A 26 7.33 29.17 -33.79
CA LEU A 26 6.21 28.30 -33.43
C LEU A 26 6.52 26.82 -33.67
N TYR A 27 7.19 26.49 -34.77
CA TYR A 27 7.60 25.10 -35.09
C TYR A 27 8.62 24.55 -34.08
N VAL A 28 9.62 25.35 -33.68
CA VAL A 28 10.59 24.96 -32.65
C VAL A 28 9.91 24.80 -31.29
N GLN A 29 9.01 25.71 -30.92
CA GLN A 29 8.28 25.64 -29.65
C GLN A 29 7.31 24.45 -29.59
N ALA A 30 6.67 24.10 -30.70
CA ALA A 30 5.80 22.93 -30.78
C ALA A 30 6.62 21.63 -30.64
N ASN A 31 7.75 21.52 -31.34
CA ASN A 31 8.60 20.34 -31.27
C ASN A 31 9.30 20.19 -29.91
N SER A 32 9.74 21.27 -29.27
CA SER A 32 10.33 21.19 -27.93
C SER A 32 9.33 20.68 -26.90
N LYS A 33 8.08 21.15 -26.94
CA LYS A 33 6.99 20.62 -26.09
C LYS A 33 6.73 19.14 -26.33
N VAL A 34 6.72 18.69 -27.58
CA VAL A 34 6.53 17.27 -27.93
C VAL A 34 7.69 16.40 -27.44
N ILE A 35 8.93 16.89 -27.53
CA ILE A 35 10.12 16.19 -27.00
C ILE A 35 10.01 16.06 -25.48
N THR A 36 9.70 17.15 -24.76
CA THR A 36 9.54 17.11 -23.30
C THR A 36 8.43 16.16 -22.87
N GLN A 37 7.28 16.17 -23.55
CA GLN A 37 6.20 15.22 -23.26
C GLN A 37 6.62 13.75 -23.48
N LYS A 38 7.38 13.47 -24.54
CA LYS A 38 7.89 12.11 -24.80
C LYS A 38 8.86 11.64 -23.71
N GLU A 39 9.72 12.53 -23.22
CA GLU A 39 10.63 12.23 -22.11
C GLU A 39 9.88 11.97 -20.80
N GLU A 40 8.85 12.77 -20.50
CA GLU A 40 7.98 12.56 -19.33
C GLU A 40 7.22 11.22 -19.42
N ILE A 41 6.66 10.89 -20.59
CA ILE A 41 5.98 9.62 -20.83
C ILE A 41 6.96 8.44 -20.70
N ALA A 42 8.17 8.56 -21.25
CA ALA A 42 9.19 7.51 -21.14
C ALA A 42 9.61 7.28 -19.68
N LYS A 43 9.78 8.36 -18.90
CA LYS A 43 10.09 8.28 -17.48
C LYS A 43 8.95 7.63 -16.69
N MET A 44 7.71 8.02 -16.97
CA MET A 44 6.52 7.44 -16.33
C MET A 44 6.36 5.95 -16.67
N SER A 45 6.59 5.57 -17.93
CA SER A 45 6.54 4.18 -18.37
C SER A 45 7.59 3.32 -17.65
N LYS A 46 8.81 3.85 -17.49
CA LYS A 46 9.88 3.17 -16.74
C LYS A 46 9.53 3.03 -15.24
N ASP A 47 8.97 4.06 -14.63
CA ASP A 47 8.51 4.01 -13.23
C ASP A 47 7.40 2.95 -13.04
N LEU A 48 6.45 2.89 -13.98
CA LEU A 48 5.39 1.87 -13.97
C LEU A 48 5.96 0.46 -14.14
N GLN A 49 6.93 0.27 -15.02
CA GLN A 49 7.61 -1.02 -15.18
C GLN A 49 8.32 -1.43 -13.90
N ASN A 50 9.12 -0.54 -13.31
CA ASN A 50 9.82 -0.80 -12.05
C ASN A 50 8.84 -1.18 -10.92
N LYS A 51 7.74 -0.42 -10.76
CA LYS A 51 6.68 -0.74 -9.79
C LYS A 51 6.02 -2.09 -10.06
N ASN A 52 5.84 -2.46 -11.33
CA ASN A 52 5.26 -3.74 -11.69
C ASN A 52 6.21 -4.91 -11.38
N GLU A 53 7.50 -4.76 -11.67
CA GLU A 53 8.54 -5.71 -11.28
C GLU A 53 8.59 -5.86 -9.75
N GLU A 54 8.60 -4.75 -9.01
CA GLU A 54 8.56 -4.77 -7.54
C GLU A 54 7.32 -5.51 -7.02
N ASN A 55 6.13 -5.20 -7.56
CA ASN A 55 4.89 -5.89 -7.21
C ASN A 55 4.94 -7.40 -7.52
N ASN A 56 5.53 -7.80 -8.64
CA ASN A 56 5.69 -9.22 -8.97
C ASN A 56 6.61 -9.92 -7.98
N THR A 57 7.74 -9.31 -7.62
CA THR A 57 8.64 -9.89 -6.60
C THR A 57 8.01 -9.93 -5.21
N LEU A 58 7.08 -9.03 -4.88
CA LEU A 58 6.31 -9.09 -3.64
C LEU A 58 5.31 -10.24 -3.69
N LYS A 59 4.59 -10.42 -4.80
CA LYS A 59 3.68 -11.55 -4.99
C LYS A 59 4.40 -12.89 -4.87
N GLU A 60 5.56 -13.06 -5.49
CA GLU A 60 6.36 -14.29 -5.38
C GLU A 60 6.82 -14.57 -3.93
N ARG A 61 7.05 -13.52 -3.14
CA ARG A 61 7.44 -13.64 -1.72
C ARG A 61 6.26 -13.81 -0.77
N SER A 62 5.03 -13.72 -1.26
CA SER A 62 3.84 -13.99 -0.47
C SER A 62 3.83 -15.48 -0.12
N LEU A 63 3.66 -15.78 1.17
CA LEU A 63 3.50 -17.16 1.63
C LEU A 63 2.27 -17.85 1.01
N GLN A 64 1.27 -17.08 0.57
CA GLN A 64 0.07 -17.63 -0.09
C GLN A 64 0.38 -18.32 -1.42
N ASN A 65 1.49 -17.94 -2.08
CA ASN A 65 1.91 -18.51 -3.37
C ASN A 65 2.95 -19.63 -3.21
N SER A 66 3.27 -20.01 -1.97
CA SER A 66 4.27 -21.04 -1.71
C SER A 66 3.70 -22.46 -1.74
N ASP A 67 4.44 -23.36 -2.40
CA ASP A 67 4.19 -24.81 -2.34
C ASP A 67 4.88 -25.51 -1.15
N GLY A 68 5.79 -24.83 -0.46
CA GLY A 68 6.58 -25.38 0.64
C GLY A 68 5.74 -25.63 1.90
N GLN A 69 5.77 -26.85 2.42
CA GLN A 69 5.01 -27.24 3.62
C GLN A 69 5.29 -26.33 4.83
N ASP A 70 6.55 -25.90 5.01
CA ASP A 70 6.93 -25.05 6.13
C ASP A 70 6.31 -23.65 6.02
N GLN A 71 6.29 -23.09 4.81
CA GLN A 71 5.69 -21.78 4.52
C GLN A 71 4.17 -21.81 4.68
N LYS A 72 3.51 -22.91 4.28
CA LYS A 72 2.08 -23.15 4.58
C LYS A 72 1.81 -23.21 6.08
N ASN A 73 2.66 -23.88 6.85
CA ASN A 73 2.53 -23.94 8.31
C ASN A 73 2.71 -22.56 8.96
N ILE A 74 3.60 -21.72 8.43
CA ILE A 74 3.78 -20.32 8.88
C ILE A 74 2.53 -19.50 8.59
N GLN A 75 2.01 -19.58 7.36
CA GLN A 75 0.78 -18.88 6.97
C GLN A 75 -0.37 -19.29 7.90
N LEU A 76 -0.57 -20.59 8.14
CA LEU A 76 -1.58 -21.09 9.08
C LEU A 76 -1.38 -20.57 10.51
N PHE A 77 -0.13 -20.47 10.97
CA PHE A 77 0.16 -19.89 12.28
C PHE A 77 -0.26 -18.41 12.34
N LEU A 78 0.11 -17.61 11.34
CA LEU A 78 -0.22 -16.18 11.27
C LEU A 78 -1.73 -15.97 11.15
N ASP A 79 -2.42 -16.74 10.32
CA ASP A 79 -3.88 -16.71 10.17
C ASP A 79 -4.57 -17.04 11.49
N LYS A 80 -4.11 -18.08 12.20
CA LYS A 80 -4.67 -18.44 13.50
C LYS A 80 -4.43 -17.35 14.55
N PHE A 81 -3.20 -16.82 14.61
CA PHE A 81 -2.83 -15.81 15.60
C PHE A 81 -3.61 -14.51 15.39
N PHE A 82 -3.50 -13.92 14.20
CA PHE A 82 -4.16 -12.65 13.89
C PHE A 82 -5.68 -12.81 13.76
N GLY A 83 -6.17 -13.93 13.24
CA GLY A 83 -7.60 -14.22 13.21
C GLY A 83 -8.22 -14.24 14.61
N LYS A 84 -7.53 -14.78 15.61
CA LYS A 84 -8.00 -14.78 17.00
C LYS A 84 -8.08 -13.36 17.59
N ILE A 85 -7.11 -12.50 17.29
CA ILE A 85 -7.03 -11.13 17.82
C ILE A 85 -7.97 -10.17 17.08
N GLN A 86 -8.11 -10.34 15.76
CA GLN A 86 -8.80 -9.39 14.91
C GLN A 86 -10.28 -9.74 14.66
N ASN A 87 -10.67 -11.01 14.80
CA ASN A 87 -12.08 -11.39 14.71
C ASN A 87 -12.75 -11.27 16.08
N TYR A 88 -13.49 -10.20 16.29
CA TYR A 88 -14.18 -9.96 17.55
C TYR A 88 -15.49 -9.20 17.36
N THR A 89 -16.35 -9.30 18.35
CA THR A 89 -17.54 -8.47 18.51
C THR A 89 -17.46 -7.72 19.83
N GLU A 90 -18.46 -6.89 20.11
CA GLU A 90 -18.61 -6.22 21.40
C GLU A 90 -18.59 -7.20 22.59
N LYS A 91 -18.97 -8.47 22.38
CA LYS A 91 -19.02 -9.50 23.43
C LYS A 91 -17.72 -10.27 23.61
N THR A 92 -16.91 -10.36 22.55
CA THR A 92 -15.70 -11.20 22.54
C THR A 92 -14.40 -10.40 22.57
N TYR A 93 -14.49 -9.07 22.48
CA TYR A 93 -13.36 -8.15 22.46
C TYR A 93 -12.33 -8.41 23.56
N GLU A 94 -12.75 -8.50 24.82
CA GLU A 94 -11.82 -8.72 25.95
C GLU A 94 -11.14 -10.10 25.92
N LYS A 95 -11.76 -11.08 25.25
CA LYS A 95 -11.32 -12.49 25.18
C LYS A 95 -10.47 -12.80 23.95
N ARG A 96 -10.18 -11.80 23.12
CA ARG A 96 -9.43 -11.98 21.86
C ARG A 96 -7.96 -12.38 22.05
N PHE A 97 -7.45 -12.29 23.28
CA PHE A 97 -6.11 -12.75 23.65
C PHE A 97 -6.07 -14.10 24.37
N ASP A 98 -7.24 -14.66 24.75
CA ASP A 98 -7.32 -15.91 25.50
C ASP A 98 -6.75 -17.08 24.67
N GLY A 99 -5.80 -17.82 25.25
CA GLY A 99 -5.21 -18.99 24.62
C GLY A 99 -4.04 -18.70 23.66
N LEU A 100 -3.53 -17.47 23.64
CA LEU A 100 -2.39 -17.06 22.81
C LEU A 100 -1.03 -17.11 23.54
N GLU A 101 -1.00 -17.52 24.81
CA GLU A 101 0.19 -17.53 25.67
C GLU A 101 1.30 -18.45 25.11
N ASN A 102 0.89 -19.53 24.44
CA ASN A 102 1.79 -20.46 23.77
C ASN A 102 2.16 -20.05 22.34
N MET A 103 1.68 -18.91 21.86
CA MET A 103 1.88 -18.44 20.48
C MET A 103 2.75 -17.19 20.38
N ALA A 104 2.86 -16.38 21.44
CA ALA A 104 3.68 -15.17 21.44
C ALA A 104 4.25 -14.83 22.82
N ASN A 105 5.30 -14.00 22.84
CA ASN A 105 5.84 -13.45 24.07
C ASN A 105 4.78 -12.68 24.87
N GLU A 106 4.80 -12.80 26.19
CA GLU A 106 3.85 -12.11 27.07
C GLU A 106 3.89 -10.59 26.89
N SER A 107 5.07 -10.00 26.66
CA SER A 107 5.22 -8.57 26.39
C SER A 107 4.47 -8.14 25.13
N ILE A 108 4.49 -8.96 24.07
CA ILE A 108 3.77 -8.69 22.82
C ILE A 108 2.27 -8.71 23.07
N LEU A 109 1.77 -9.72 23.77
CA LEU A 109 0.34 -9.82 24.10
C LEU A 109 -0.12 -8.63 24.95
N LYS A 110 0.71 -8.19 25.91
CA LYS A 110 0.43 -6.99 26.72
C LYS A 110 0.40 -5.72 25.88
N GLU A 111 1.37 -5.53 24.99
CA GLU A 111 1.43 -4.38 24.08
C GLU A 111 0.18 -4.31 23.20
N MET A 112 -0.16 -5.42 22.54
CA MET A 112 -1.36 -5.52 21.70
C MET A 112 -2.65 -5.27 22.49
N LYS A 113 -2.75 -5.79 23.71
CA LYS A 113 -3.91 -5.57 24.58
C LYS A 113 -4.03 -4.11 25.03
N GLY A 114 -2.90 -3.46 25.31
CA GLY A 114 -2.83 -2.05 25.69
C GLY A 114 -3.22 -1.09 24.57
N ALA A 115 -2.96 -1.45 23.31
CA ALA A 115 -3.31 -0.65 22.13
C ALA A 115 -4.83 -0.63 21.79
N GLY A 116 -5.66 -1.35 22.54
CA GLY A 116 -7.11 -1.37 22.33
C GLY A 116 -7.79 -0.04 22.63
N SER A 117 -8.89 0.28 21.93
CA SER A 117 -9.59 1.54 22.17
C SER A 117 -10.35 1.52 23.51
N GLU A 118 -10.23 2.60 24.28
CA GLU A 118 -11.04 2.79 25.49
C GLU A 118 -12.54 2.89 25.16
N ALA A 119 -12.89 3.30 23.94
CA ALA A 119 -14.28 3.36 23.46
C ALA A 119 -14.93 1.97 23.35
N GLU A 120 -14.20 0.96 22.84
CA GLU A 120 -14.68 -0.43 22.77
C GLU A 120 -14.78 -1.08 24.16
N LYS A 121 -13.95 -0.64 25.13
CA LYS A 121 -14.03 -1.09 26.53
C LYS A 121 -15.16 -0.42 27.30
N ALA A 122 -15.48 0.84 26.99
CA ALA A 122 -16.37 1.68 27.78
C ALA A 122 -17.85 1.61 27.38
N SER A 123 -18.20 1.01 26.24
CA SER A 123 -19.57 1.11 25.71
C SER A 123 -20.25 -0.25 25.49
N PRO A 124 -20.86 -0.85 26.52
CA PRO A 124 -21.67 -2.08 26.38
C PRO A 124 -22.91 -1.90 25.50
N THR A 125 -23.22 -0.67 25.07
CA THR A 125 -24.37 -0.30 24.25
C THR A 125 -24.06 -0.21 22.76
N ILE A 126 -22.79 -0.11 22.36
CA ILE A 126 -22.42 -0.02 20.94
C ILE A 126 -22.20 -1.43 20.41
N GLN A 127 -23.04 -1.85 19.47
CA GLN A 127 -22.85 -3.10 18.75
C GLN A 127 -21.83 -2.88 17.64
N PHE A 128 -20.76 -3.66 17.66
CA PHE A 128 -19.71 -3.62 16.66
C PHE A 128 -19.13 -5.00 16.40
N GLU A 129 -18.59 -5.17 15.20
CA GLU A 129 -17.90 -6.37 14.77
C GLU A 129 -16.64 -5.96 14.01
N ASN A 130 -15.52 -6.61 14.30
CA ASN A 130 -14.31 -6.53 13.49
C ASN A 130 -14.04 -7.90 12.88
N LYS A 131 -13.72 -7.91 11.59
CA LYS A 131 -13.36 -9.13 10.85
C LYS A 131 -12.04 -8.94 10.13
N LEU A 132 -11.15 -9.91 10.29
CA LEU A 132 -10.02 -10.14 9.40
C LEU A 132 -10.54 -10.75 8.09
N THR A 133 -10.59 -9.95 7.03
CA THR A 133 -11.08 -10.37 5.71
C THR A 133 -9.96 -10.84 4.79
N GLY A 134 -8.72 -10.47 5.09
CA GLY A 134 -7.55 -10.93 4.34
C GLY A 134 -6.26 -10.81 5.16
N LEU A 135 -5.33 -11.75 4.94
CA LEU A 135 -4.00 -11.70 5.54
C LEU A 135 -2.96 -12.16 4.51
N THR A 136 -2.03 -11.28 4.17
CA THR A 136 -0.91 -11.59 3.28
C THR A 136 0.40 -11.39 4.02
N ALA A 137 1.23 -12.43 4.09
CA ALA A 137 2.55 -12.38 4.71
C ALA A 137 3.64 -12.44 3.64
N TYR A 138 4.55 -11.47 3.68
CA TYR A 138 5.70 -11.35 2.79
C TYR A 138 6.97 -11.68 3.57
N GLN A 139 7.69 -12.70 3.13
CA GLN A 139 8.95 -13.08 3.76
C GLN A 139 10.07 -12.10 3.40
N ASP A 140 10.85 -11.69 4.40
CA ASP A 140 12.10 -10.96 4.19
C ASP A 140 13.12 -11.86 3.47
N ARG A 141 13.82 -11.28 2.50
CA ARG A 141 14.82 -11.98 1.69
C ARG A 141 16.02 -12.42 2.53
N GLU A 142 16.42 -11.61 3.50
CA GLU A 142 17.65 -11.83 4.27
C GLU A 142 17.37 -12.59 5.57
N LYS A 143 16.10 -12.65 6.00
CA LYS A 143 15.70 -13.19 7.29
C LYS A 143 14.52 -14.17 7.14
N PRO A 144 14.76 -15.50 7.11
CA PRO A 144 13.78 -16.49 6.70
C PRO A 144 12.55 -16.65 7.62
N LEU A 145 12.60 -16.13 8.84
CA LEU A 145 11.47 -16.14 9.79
C LEU A 145 11.03 -14.73 10.16
N HIS A 146 11.27 -13.78 9.27
CA HIS A 146 10.89 -12.39 9.42
C HIS A 146 9.91 -12.01 8.32
N PHE A 147 8.79 -11.39 8.70
CA PHE A 147 7.66 -11.19 7.79
C PHE A 147 7.07 -9.81 7.94
N PHE A 148 6.74 -9.22 6.80
CA PHE A 148 5.82 -8.10 6.71
C PHE A 148 4.42 -8.66 6.46
N VAL A 149 3.49 -8.38 7.36
CA VAL A 149 2.12 -8.88 7.28
C VAL A 149 1.18 -7.72 7.00
N LYS A 150 0.42 -7.84 5.91
CA LYS A 150 -0.70 -6.97 5.57
C LYS A 150 -1.98 -7.67 6.00
N MET A 151 -2.71 -7.04 6.92
CA MET A 151 -4.05 -7.44 7.33
C MET A 151 -5.08 -6.52 6.69
N GLU A 152 -6.17 -7.10 6.21
CA GLU A 152 -7.35 -6.40 5.72
C GLU A 152 -8.46 -6.62 6.75
N LEU A 153 -9.00 -5.54 7.28
CA LEU A 153 -10.00 -5.56 8.34
C LEU A 153 -11.27 -4.89 7.85
N ASN A 154 -12.40 -5.43 8.29
CA ASN A 154 -13.70 -4.79 8.16
C ASN A 154 -14.30 -4.59 9.54
N TYR A 155 -14.37 -3.34 9.96
CA TYR A 155 -15.02 -2.93 11.20
C TYR A 155 -16.41 -2.39 10.88
N GLN A 156 -17.43 -2.99 11.47
CA GLN A 156 -18.83 -2.66 11.24
C GLN A 156 -19.49 -2.27 12.54
N THR A 157 -20.29 -1.21 12.50
CA THR A 157 -21.24 -0.84 13.54
C THR A 157 -22.65 -0.80 12.94
N LYS A 158 -23.64 -0.36 13.72
CA LYS A 158 -24.98 -0.08 13.17
C LYS A 158 -25.02 1.06 12.16
N THR A 159 -24.07 1.99 12.20
CA THR A 159 -24.17 3.27 11.50
C THR A 159 -23.06 3.50 10.47
N PHE A 160 -21.98 2.73 10.51
CA PHE A 160 -20.90 2.86 9.53
C PHE A 160 -20.15 1.54 9.34
N GLU A 161 -19.50 1.46 8.19
CA GLU A 161 -18.53 0.43 7.85
C GLU A 161 -17.15 1.09 7.63
N ASN A 162 -16.11 0.53 8.23
CA ASN A 162 -14.73 0.97 8.06
C ASN A 162 -13.90 -0.20 7.54
N LYS A 163 -13.42 -0.07 6.30
CA LYS A 163 -12.43 -0.98 5.73
C LYS A 163 -11.05 -0.41 6.01
N SER A 164 -10.19 -1.22 6.60
CA SER A 164 -8.84 -0.80 6.94
C SER A 164 -7.79 -1.82 6.55
N TYR A 165 -6.59 -1.30 6.32
CA TYR A 165 -5.39 -2.08 6.12
C TYR A 165 -4.45 -1.83 7.30
N PHE A 166 -3.96 -2.90 7.91
CA PHE A 166 -3.02 -2.83 9.03
C PHE A 166 -1.72 -3.52 8.63
N LEU A 167 -0.60 -2.82 8.80
CA LEU A 167 0.73 -3.31 8.42
C LEU A 167 1.54 -3.59 9.68
N VAL A 168 2.12 -4.79 9.75
CA VAL A 168 2.92 -5.21 10.90
C VAL A 168 4.16 -5.96 10.44
N GLU A 169 5.20 -5.89 11.26
CA GLU A 169 6.42 -6.65 11.12
C GLU A 169 6.49 -7.68 12.25
N VAL A 170 6.79 -8.93 11.91
CA VAL A 170 6.87 -10.02 12.89
C VAL A 170 8.11 -10.88 12.66
N THR A 171 8.69 -11.34 13.76
CA THR A 171 9.73 -12.37 13.74
C THR A 171 9.22 -13.61 14.45
N LEU A 172 9.38 -14.76 13.81
CA LEU A 172 8.97 -16.05 14.33
C LEU A 172 10.18 -16.88 14.77
N LYS A 173 9.93 -17.80 15.69
CA LYS A 173 10.84 -18.88 16.04
C LYS A 173 10.14 -20.21 15.79
N LYS A 174 10.83 -21.12 15.11
CA LYS A 174 10.35 -22.49 14.93
C LYS A 174 10.37 -23.25 16.25
N GLN A 175 9.28 -23.91 16.56
CA GLN A 175 9.15 -24.89 17.64
C GLN A 175 8.84 -26.27 17.02
N LYS A 176 8.97 -27.36 17.79
CA LYS A 176 8.88 -28.75 17.27
C LYS A 176 7.75 -28.96 16.25
N ASN A 177 6.54 -28.51 16.57
CA ASN A 177 5.35 -28.73 15.74
C ASN A 177 4.61 -27.42 15.37
N SER A 178 5.18 -26.24 15.63
CA SER A 178 4.51 -24.94 15.44
C SER A 178 5.51 -23.80 15.36
N TYR A 179 5.02 -22.58 15.28
CA TYR A 179 5.77 -21.34 15.38
C TYR A 179 5.41 -20.59 16.66
N TYR A 180 6.29 -19.66 17.02
CA TYR A 180 6.14 -18.77 18.16
C TYR A 180 6.58 -17.36 17.78
N MET A 181 5.77 -16.35 18.07
CA MET A 181 6.04 -14.95 17.75
C MET A 181 7.00 -14.34 18.78
N MET A 182 8.19 -13.98 18.29
CA MET A 182 9.27 -13.40 19.09
C MET A 182 9.24 -11.88 19.12
N SER A 183 8.80 -11.25 18.02
CA SER A 183 8.65 -9.80 17.91
C SER A 183 7.40 -9.44 17.14
N TYR A 184 6.88 -8.25 17.46
CA TYR A 184 5.78 -7.60 16.78
C TYR A 184 6.07 -6.11 16.72
N THR A 185 5.81 -5.48 15.58
CA THR A 185 5.88 -4.03 15.44
C THR A 185 4.77 -3.57 14.51
N ALA A 186 3.89 -2.69 15.00
CA ALA A 186 2.88 -2.05 14.17
C ALA A 186 3.54 -0.96 13.32
N LEU A 187 3.43 -1.08 11.99
CA LEU A 187 4.00 -0.12 11.04
C LEU A 187 3.00 0.98 10.67
N GLY A 188 1.72 0.74 10.87
CA GLY A 188 0.66 1.74 10.68
C GLY A 188 -0.63 1.15 10.11
N SER A 189 -1.59 2.03 9.84
CA SER A 189 -2.87 1.67 9.25
C SER A 189 -3.36 2.71 8.25
N ILE A 190 -4.14 2.24 7.27
CA ILE A 190 -4.85 3.08 6.30
C ILE A 190 -6.33 2.71 6.42
N GLN A 191 -7.22 3.70 6.52
CA GLN A 191 -8.63 3.48 6.79
C GLN A 191 -9.50 4.20 5.77
N GLN A 192 -10.60 3.55 5.38
CA GLN A 192 -11.66 4.11 4.54
C GLN A 192 -12.99 3.90 5.25
N THR A 193 -13.61 5.00 5.70
CA THR A 193 -14.90 4.99 6.37
C THR A 193 -15.99 5.31 5.37
N THR A 194 -17.05 4.51 5.35
CA THR A 194 -18.28 4.77 4.59
C THR A 194 -19.46 4.78 5.57
N GLU A 195 -20.38 5.73 5.40
CA GLU A 195 -21.67 5.69 6.09
C GLU A 195 -22.46 4.46 5.63
N ALA A 196 -23.14 3.78 6.56
CA ALA A 196 -23.93 2.58 6.28
C ALA A 196 -25.29 2.91 5.67
#